data_AF-A0A7J9FM61-F1
#
_entry.id   AF-A0A7J9FM61-F1
#
_cell.length_a   1.000
_cell.length_b   1.000
_cell.length_c   1.000
_cell.angle_alpha   90.00
_cell.angle_beta   90.00
_cell.angle_gamma   90.00
#
_symmetry.space_group_name_H-M   'P 1'
#
loop_
_entity.id
_entity.type
_entity.pdbx_description
1 polymer ?
#
loop_
_entity_poly.entity_id
_entity_poly.type
_entity_poly.pdbx_seq_one_letter_code
_entity_poly.pdbx_strand_id
1 'polypeptide(L)'
;GTDTVTATITWTLALLLNNRHALEKAQEELDTQIGKGRLVNESDINKLVYLQAIVKESLRLYPAGPLAGAREFDEDCTVGGYFVPKGTRLIVNIWKLQRDPGVWSDPLEFKPERFLTSHQDIDVKGQHFELIPFGAGRRLCPGISFGLQMTQLVLATFLHGFHISTPSNEPVDMTGSPGLTNIKATPLEILLKPRLSPSLY
;
A
#
# COMPACT_ATOMS: atom_id res chain seq x y z
N GLY A 1 -11.87 -8.38 3.68
CA GLY A 1 -11.98 -7.24 2.74
C GLY A 1 -11.74 -5.94 3.48
N THR A 2 -12.59 -5.64 4.45
CA THR A 2 -12.55 -4.41 5.26
C THR A 2 -11.21 -4.20 5.97
N ASP A 3 -10.78 -5.14 6.83
CA ASP A 3 -9.59 -4.97 7.68
C ASP A 3 -8.33 -4.65 6.87
N THR A 4 -8.11 -5.34 5.76
CA THR A 4 -6.94 -5.16 4.88
C THR A 4 -6.95 -3.82 4.16
N VAL A 5 -8.13 -3.37 3.71
CA VAL A 5 -8.27 -2.06 3.04
C VAL A 5 -8.07 -0.94 4.05
N THR A 6 -8.70 -1.03 5.22
CA THR A 6 -8.52 -0.07 6.32
C THR A 6 -7.05 0.02 6.72
N ALA A 7 -6.37 -1.11 6.94
CA ALA A 7 -4.94 -1.12 7.28
C ALA A 7 -4.10 -0.43 6.19
N THR A 8 -4.35 -0.72 4.91
CA THR A 8 -3.59 -0.13 3.79
C THR A 8 -3.80 1.38 3.71
N ILE A 9 -5.04 1.86 3.86
CA ILE A 9 -5.36 3.30 3.87
C ILE A 9 -4.66 3.97 5.05
N THR A 10 -4.78 3.39 6.25
CA THR A 10 -4.15 3.94 7.46
C THR A 10 -2.63 4.03 7.34
N TRP A 11 -1.96 2.98 6.84
CA TRP A 11 -0.52 3.03 6.60
C TRP A 11 -0.13 4.04 5.52
N THR A 12 -0.91 4.15 4.45
CA THR A 12 -0.66 5.13 3.39
C THR A 12 -0.76 6.55 3.91
N LEU A 13 -1.79 6.87 4.71
CA LEU A 13 -1.93 8.20 5.32
C LEU A 13 -0.78 8.48 6.30
N ALA A 14 -0.38 7.51 7.12
CA ALA A 14 0.76 7.65 8.02
C ALA A 14 2.07 7.94 7.26
N LEU A 15 2.32 7.20 6.16
CA LEU A 15 3.46 7.41 5.28
C LEU A 15 3.46 8.83 4.68
N LEU A 16 2.32 9.29 4.15
CA LEU A 16 2.19 10.62 3.56
C LEU A 16 2.38 11.74 4.60
N LEU A 17 1.88 11.56 5.83
CA LEU A 17 2.06 12.52 6.93
C LEU A 17 3.53 12.62 7.37
N ASN A 18 4.30 11.53 7.25
CA ASN A 18 5.75 11.53 7.45
C ASN A 18 6.57 11.96 6.21
N ASN A 19 5.93 12.07 5.05
CA ASN A 19 6.55 12.41 3.77
C ASN A 19 5.75 13.52 3.07
N ARG A 20 5.79 14.73 3.64
CA ARG A 20 4.94 15.87 3.23
C ARG A 20 5.08 16.24 1.75
N HIS A 21 6.28 16.15 1.21
CA HIS A 21 6.51 16.38 -0.21
C HIS A 21 5.75 15.39 -1.12
N ALA A 22 5.63 14.11 -0.72
CA ALA A 22 4.83 13.16 -1.48
C ALA A 22 3.33 13.42 -1.33
N LEU A 23 2.88 13.87 -0.16
CA LEU A 23 1.50 14.32 0.05
C LEU A 23 1.15 15.52 -0.85
N GLU A 24 2.00 16.53 -0.90
CA GLU A 24 1.83 17.73 -1.74
C GLU A 24 1.74 17.36 -3.22
N LYS A 25 2.68 16.55 -3.72
CA LYS A 25 2.63 16.04 -5.10
C LYS A 25 1.35 15.27 -5.44
N ALA A 26 0.83 14.45 -4.52
CA ALA A 26 -0.44 13.75 -4.73
C ALA A 26 -1.63 14.72 -4.81
N GLN A 27 -1.60 15.78 -3.99
CA GLN A 27 -2.62 16.82 -4.02
C GLN A 27 -2.53 17.68 -5.29
N GLU A 28 -1.33 17.96 -5.78
CA GLU A 28 -1.09 18.65 -7.06
C GLU A 28 -1.56 17.81 -8.25
N GLU A 29 -1.30 16.50 -8.25
CA GLU A 29 -1.82 15.58 -9.26
C GLU A 29 -3.35 15.62 -9.30
N LEU A 30 -4.01 15.54 -8.15
CA LEU A 30 -5.47 15.64 -8.04
C LEU A 30 -5.99 16.98 -8.57
N ASP A 31 -5.38 18.09 -8.17
CA ASP A 31 -5.77 19.43 -8.61
C ASP A 31 -5.59 19.58 -10.14
N THR A 32 -4.54 18.98 -10.71
CA THR A 32 -4.23 19.07 -12.14
C THR A 32 -5.15 18.20 -12.98
N GLN A 33 -5.38 16.95 -12.57
CA GLN A 33 -6.13 15.97 -13.37
C GLN A 33 -7.65 16.11 -13.20
N ILE A 34 -8.10 16.57 -12.03
CA ILE A 34 -9.51 16.58 -11.64
C ILE A 34 -10.04 18.01 -11.52
N GLY A 35 -9.22 18.91 -10.96
CA GLY A 35 -9.63 20.26 -10.61
C GLY A 35 -10.54 20.32 -9.38
N LYS A 36 -10.84 21.54 -8.92
CA LYS A 36 -11.57 21.78 -7.65
C LYS A 36 -13.09 21.96 -7.82
N GLY A 37 -13.60 21.79 -9.04
CA GLY A 37 -15.01 22.03 -9.38
C GLY A 37 -15.95 20.84 -9.12
N ARG A 38 -15.41 19.66 -8.77
CA ARG A 38 -16.16 18.43 -8.52
C ARG A 38 -15.38 17.48 -7.62
N LEU A 39 -16.05 16.45 -7.11
CA LEU A 39 -15.37 15.32 -6.47
C LEU A 39 -14.72 14.39 -7.51
N VAL A 40 -13.67 13.70 -7.05
CA VAL A 40 -13.06 12.59 -7.81
C VAL A 40 -14.03 11.42 -7.90
N ASN A 41 -14.01 10.68 -9.00
CA ASN A 41 -14.80 9.47 -9.16
C ASN A 41 -13.93 8.30 -9.67
N GLU A 42 -14.53 7.12 -9.76
CA GLU A 42 -13.84 5.89 -10.15
C GLU A 42 -13.13 5.97 -11.51
N SER A 43 -13.75 6.63 -12.50
CA SER A 43 -13.20 6.71 -13.86
C SER A 43 -11.97 7.62 -13.96
N ASP A 44 -11.70 8.41 -12.93
CA ASP A 44 -10.52 9.28 -12.88
C ASP A 44 -9.27 8.59 -12.34
N ILE A 45 -9.40 7.45 -11.65
CA ILE A 45 -8.30 6.80 -10.93
C ILE A 45 -7.14 6.44 -11.88
N ASN A 46 -7.43 6.11 -13.13
CA ASN A 46 -6.43 5.82 -14.15
C ASN A 46 -5.52 7.02 -14.50
N LYS A 47 -5.94 8.27 -14.24
CA LYS A 47 -5.14 9.48 -14.44
C LYS A 47 -4.21 9.80 -13.28
N LEU A 48 -4.47 9.21 -12.10
CA LEU A 48 -3.75 9.49 -10.86
C LEU A 48 -2.55 8.55 -10.69
N VAL A 49 -1.58 8.65 -11.60
CA VAL A 49 -0.44 7.73 -11.69
C VAL A 49 0.46 7.80 -10.46
N TYR A 50 0.66 8.97 -9.88
CA TYR A 50 1.45 9.16 -8.67
C TYR A 50 0.71 8.65 -7.44
N LEU A 51 -0.61 8.84 -7.33
CA LEU A 51 -1.41 8.19 -6.29
C LEU A 51 -1.32 6.65 -6.38
N GLN A 52 -1.37 6.09 -7.59
CA GLN A 52 -1.20 4.64 -7.78
C GLN A 52 0.20 4.19 -7.34
N ALA A 53 1.25 4.96 -7.65
CA ALA A 53 2.62 4.71 -7.19
C ALA A 53 2.74 4.77 -5.66
N ILE A 54 2.09 5.74 -5.00
CA ILE A 54 1.98 5.83 -3.54
C ILE A 54 1.36 4.55 -2.97
N VAL A 55 0.25 4.07 -3.54
CA VAL A 55 -0.40 2.84 -3.06
C VAL A 55 0.52 1.62 -3.22
N LYS A 56 1.24 1.50 -4.34
CA LYS A 56 2.22 0.42 -4.54
C LYS A 56 3.35 0.47 -3.50
N GLU A 57 3.91 1.66 -3.25
CA GLU A 57 5.00 1.82 -2.27
C GLU A 57 4.52 1.59 -0.84
N SER A 58 3.30 2.02 -0.50
CA SER A 58 2.66 1.70 0.77
C SER A 58 2.46 0.20 0.95
N LEU A 59 2.03 -0.53 -0.09
CA LEU A 59 1.89 -1.99 -0.04
C LEU A 59 3.24 -2.71 0.04
N ARG A 60 4.30 -2.14 -0.55
CA ARG A 60 5.67 -2.67 -0.46
C ARG A 60 6.18 -2.60 0.98
N LEU A 61 6.08 -1.42 1.59
CA LEU A 61 6.53 -1.20 2.96
C LEU A 61 5.56 -1.82 3.97
N TYR A 62 4.28 -1.54 3.92
CA TYR A 62 3.33 -2.00 4.93
C TYR A 62 2.25 -2.87 4.30
N PRO A 63 2.60 -4.07 3.80
CA PRO A 63 1.60 -5.00 3.30
C PRO A 63 0.65 -5.38 4.44
N ALA A 64 -0.65 -5.41 4.16
CA ALA A 64 -1.66 -5.77 5.14
C ALA A 64 -1.46 -7.20 5.66
N GLY A 65 -0.98 -8.12 4.83
CA GLY A 65 -0.52 -9.46 5.22
C GLY A 65 1.00 -9.57 5.12
N PRO A 66 1.77 -9.28 6.19
CA PRO A 66 3.24 -9.30 6.15
C PRO A 66 3.82 -10.71 6.03
N LEU A 67 3.06 -11.71 6.49
CA LEU A 67 3.31 -13.12 6.29
C LEU A 67 2.17 -13.71 5.47
N ALA A 68 2.50 -14.47 4.43
CA ALA A 68 1.50 -15.21 3.67
C ALA A 68 0.82 -16.26 4.56
N GLY A 69 -0.44 -16.59 4.26
CA GLY A 69 -1.13 -17.67 4.96
C GLY A 69 -0.34 -18.98 4.85
N ALA A 70 -0.30 -19.75 5.94
CA ALA A 70 0.44 -21.00 5.98
C ALA A 70 0.01 -21.96 4.87
N ARG A 71 0.98 -22.67 4.31
CA ARG A 71 0.81 -23.76 3.35
C ARG A 71 1.43 -25.01 3.93
N GLU A 72 1.02 -26.16 3.44
CA GLU A 72 1.59 -27.44 3.81
C GLU A 72 1.97 -28.18 2.52
N PHE A 73 3.16 -28.77 2.50
CA PHE A 73 3.62 -29.58 1.37
C PHE A 73 2.85 -30.92 1.37
N ASP A 74 2.23 -31.26 0.24
CA ASP A 74 1.43 -32.48 0.05
C ASP A 74 2.28 -33.70 -0.35
N GLU A 75 3.51 -33.47 -0.77
CA GLU A 75 4.53 -34.45 -1.10
C GLU A 75 5.94 -33.98 -0.72
N ASP A 76 6.89 -34.91 -0.69
CA ASP A 76 8.29 -34.60 -0.51
C ASP A 76 8.82 -33.82 -1.73
N CYS A 77 9.57 -32.74 -1.51
CA CYS A 77 10.07 -31.92 -2.61
C CYS A 77 11.43 -31.30 -2.31
N THR A 78 11.99 -30.58 -3.28
CA THR A 78 13.21 -29.76 -3.09
C THR A 78 12.92 -28.30 -3.42
N VAL A 79 13.23 -27.39 -2.50
CA VAL A 79 13.06 -25.94 -2.68
C VAL A 79 14.40 -25.25 -2.46
N GLY A 80 14.88 -24.52 -3.47
CA GLY A 80 16.16 -23.80 -3.38
C GLY A 80 17.36 -24.70 -3.03
N GLY A 81 17.33 -25.97 -3.43
CA GLY A 81 18.34 -26.98 -3.10
C GLY A 81 18.15 -27.69 -1.76
N TYR A 82 17.13 -27.35 -0.97
CA TYR A 82 16.83 -28.00 0.31
C TYR A 82 15.72 -29.03 0.16
N PHE A 83 15.94 -30.24 0.69
CA PHE A 83 14.90 -31.26 0.80
C PHE A 83 13.85 -30.84 1.84
N VAL A 84 12.58 -30.91 1.46
CA VAL A 84 11.43 -30.55 2.29
C VAL A 84 10.48 -31.74 2.35
N PRO A 85 10.32 -32.37 3.53
CA PRO A 85 9.37 -33.47 3.70
C PRO A 85 7.92 -33.01 3.55
N LYS A 86 7.07 -33.93 3.08
CA LYS A 86 5.61 -33.83 3.14
C LYS A 86 5.15 -33.49 4.56
N GLY A 87 4.10 -32.65 4.65
CA GLY A 87 3.54 -32.20 5.93
C GLY A 87 4.28 -31.00 6.54
N THR A 88 5.40 -30.56 5.94
CA THR A 88 6.09 -29.34 6.39
C THR A 88 5.22 -28.12 6.15
N ARG A 89 5.17 -27.20 7.12
CA ARG A 89 4.47 -25.92 6.97
C ARG A 89 5.39 -24.85 6.37
N LEU A 90 4.91 -24.17 5.33
CA LEU A 90 5.56 -23.03 4.68
C LEU A 90 4.82 -21.74 5.01
N ILE A 91 5.57 -20.71 5.39
CA ILE A 91 5.09 -19.34 5.55
C ILE A 91 6.04 -18.44 4.76
N VAL A 92 5.51 -17.72 3.77
CA VAL A 92 6.31 -16.76 2.98
C VAL A 92 6.35 -15.43 3.71
N ASN A 93 7.56 -14.92 3.95
CA ASN A 93 7.77 -13.61 4.58
C ASN A 93 7.75 -12.50 3.51
N ILE A 94 6.54 -12.05 3.17
CA ILE A 94 6.31 -10.98 2.17
C ILE A 94 6.97 -9.68 2.62
N TRP A 95 6.89 -9.35 3.91
CA TRP A 95 7.48 -8.14 4.48
C TRP A 95 8.99 -8.03 4.24
N LYS A 96 9.71 -9.15 4.42
CA LYS A 96 11.15 -9.24 4.16
C LYS A 96 11.46 -9.20 2.66
N LEU A 97 10.73 -9.96 1.86
CA LEU A 97 10.94 -10.03 0.40
C LEU A 97 10.83 -8.64 -0.26
N GLN A 98 9.80 -7.88 0.11
CA GLN A 98 9.54 -6.54 -0.42
C GLN A 98 10.50 -5.45 0.11
N ARG A 99 11.48 -5.84 0.94
CA ARG A 99 12.54 -4.99 1.50
C ARG A 99 13.93 -5.55 1.26
N ASP A 100 14.06 -6.55 0.39
CA ASP A 100 15.35 -7.11 0.08
C ASP A 100 16.25 -6.02 -0.55
N PRO A 101 17.39 -5.64 0.07
CA PRO A 101 18.29 -4.63 -0.48
C PRO A 101 18.94 -5.06 -1.80
N GLY A 102 18.92 -6.35 -2.14
CA GLY A 102 19.37 -6.85 -3.45
C GLY A 102 18.37 -6.57 -4.58
N VAL A 103 17.13 -6.24 -4.24
CA VAL A 103 16.05 -5.95 -5.20
C VAL A 103 15.65 -4.47 -5.14
N TRP A 104 15.56 -3.90 -3.94
CA TRP A 104 15.06 -2.55 -3.70
C TRP A 104 16.17 -1.63 -3.20
N SER A 105 16.51 -0.59 -3.97
CA SER A 105 17.38 0.49 -3.50
C SER A 105 16.68 1.30 -2.39
N ASP A 106 17.43 1.63 -1.34
CA ASP A 106 16.94 2.28 -0.13
C ASP A 106 15.64 1.59 0.38
N PRO A 107 15.72 0.31 0.75
CA PRO A 107 14.54 -0.56 0.87
C PRO A 107 13.58 -0.15 1.99
N LEU A 108 14.04 0.66 2.94
CA LEU A 108 13.24 1.14 4.06
C LEU A 108 12.64 2.54 3.83
N GLU A 109 13.09 3.25 2.79
CA GLU A 109 12.59 4.58 2.48
C GLU A 109 11.31 4.53 1.67
N PHE A 110 10.39 5.45 1.95
CA PHE A 110 9.16 5.65 1.18
C PHE A 110 9.45 6.52 -0.04
N LYS A 111 9.59 5.87 -1.21
CA LYS A 111 9.93 6.52 -2.48
C LYS A 111 8.97 6.09 -3.59
N PRO A 112 7.75 6.64 -3.66
CA PRO A 112 6.78 6.32 -4.71
C PRO A 112 7.35 6.46 -6.13
N GLU A 113 8.28 7.39 -6.34
CA GLU A 113 8.95 7.66 -7.61
C GLU A 113 9.62 6.43 -8.24
N ARG A 114 9.96 5.40 -7.45
CA ARG A 114 10.51 4.14 -8.00
C ARG A 114 9.53 3.48 -8.97
N PHE A 115 8.22 3.57 -8.70
CA PHE A 115 7.16 3.02 -9.57
C PHE A 115 6.80 3.93 -10.75
N LEU A 116 7.47 5.07 -10.89
CA LEU A 116 7.41 5.93 -12.08
C LEU A 116 8.68 5.84 -12.93
N THR A 117 9.70 5.12 -12.46
CA THR A 117 11.02 5.09 -13.08
C THR A 117 11.52 3.65 -13.19
N SER A 118 12.40 3.23 -12.29
CA SER A 118 13.09 1.93 -12.33
C SER A 118 12.19 0.70 -12.18
N HIS A 119 10.99 0.87 -11.60
CA HIS A 119 10.05 -0.21 -11.28
C HIS A 119 8.67 0.07 -11.90
N GLN A 120 8.60 0.79 -13.02
CA GLN A 120 7.34 1.22 -13.65
C GLN A 120 6.43 0.04 -14.05
N ASP A 121 7.02 -1.03 -14.59
CA ASP A 121 6.29 -2.18 -15.13
C ASP A 121 5.81 -3.16 -14.04
N ILE A 122 6.28 -2.97 -12.80
CA ILE A 122 5.94 -3.86 -11.68
C ILE A 122 4.50 -3.64 -11.26
N ASP A 123 3.72 -4.72 -11.32
CA ASP A 123 2.37 -4.78 -10.77
C ASP A 123 2.32 -5.56 -9.45
N VAL A 124 1.15 -5.59 -8.85
CA VAL A 124 0.89 -6.30 -7.58
C VAL A 124 0.07 -7.58 -7.80
N LYS A 125 -0.05 -8.05 -9.05
CA LYS A 125 -0.96 -9.12 -9.47
C LYS A 125 -0.36 -10.52 -9.37
N GLY A 126 0.78 -10.64 -8.67
CA GLY A 126 1.41 -11.93 -8.37
C GLY A 126 2.28 -12.50 -9.47
N GLN A 127 2.65 -11.69 -10.48
CA GLN A 127 3.61 -12.07 -11.53
C GLN A 127 4.99 -11.44 -11.34
N HIS A 128 5.07 -10.36 -10.57
CA HIS A 128 6.30 -9.67 -10.19
C HIS A 128 6.68 -10.07 -8.77
N PHE A 129 7.58 -11.05 -8.61
CA PHE A 129 7.86 -11.67 -7.31
C PHE A 129 8.53 -10.71 -6.32
N GLU A 130 9.16 -9.65 -6.80
CA GLU A 130 9.67 -8.53 -6.00
C GLU A 130 8.57 -7.79 -5.22
N LEU A 131 7.32 -7.80 -5.69
CA LEU A 131 6.18 -7.11 -5.09
C LEU A 131 4.90 -7.98 -5.12
N ILE A 132 4.67 -8.73 -4.04
CA ILE A 132 3.54 -9.66 -3.92
C ILE A 132 2.66 -9.39 -2.69
N PRO A 133 2.14 -8.17 -2.49
CA PRO A 133 1.36 -7.83 -1.29
C PRO A 133 0.02 -8.57 -1.23
N PHE A 134 -0.43 -9.14 -2.35
CA PHE A 134 -1.62 -9.99 -2.47
C PHE A 134 -1.28 -11.48 -2.58
N GLY A 135 0.00 -11.86 -2.46
CA GLY A 135 0.51 -13.20 -2.72
C GLY A 135 0.72 -13.47 -4.21
N ALA A 136 0.88 -14.76 -4.55
CA ALA A 136 1.08 -15.24 -5.91
C ALA A 136 0.54 -16.67 -6.08
N GLY A 137 0.40 -17.11 -7.33
CA GLY A 137 0.00 -18.48 -7.69
C GLY A 137 -1.44 -18.83 -7.28
N ARG A 138 -1.70 -20.14 -7.05
CA ARG A 138 -3.05 -20.69 -6.81
C ARG A 138 -3.81 -20.09 -5.62
N ARG A 139 -3.12 -19.43 -4.70
CA ARG A 139 -3.69 -18.83 -3.48
C ARG A 139 -3.48 -17.31 -3.43
N LEU A 140 -3.24 -16.69 -4.58
CA LEU A 140 -3.32 -15.24 -4.76
C LEU A 140 -4.66 -14.72 -4.23
N CYS A 141 -4.64 -13.52 -3.61
CA CYS A 141 -5.84 -12.89 -3.09
C CYS A 141 -6.91 -12.72 -4.20
N PRO A 142 -8.11 -13.30 -4.05
CA PRO A 142 -9.17 -13.13 -5.05
C PRO A 142 -9.74 -11.70 -5.05
N GLY A 143 -9.51 -10.93 -4.00
CA GLY A 143 -10.02 -9.56 -3.82
C GLY A 143 -9.10 -8.46 -4.34
N ILE A 144 -8.05 -8.78 -5.11
CA ILE A 144 -7.03 -7.80 -5.54
C ILE A 144 -7.61 -6.59 -6.25
N SER A 145 -8.46 -6.80 -7.26
CA SER A 145 -9.03 -5.70 -8.06
C SER A 145 -9.88 -4.77 -7.20
N PHE A 146 -10.77 -5.34 -6.39
CA PHE A 146 -11.62 -4.58 -5.48
C PHE A 146 -10.80 -3.84 -4.42
N GLY A 147 -9.83 -4.51 -3.79
CA GLY A 147 -9.00 -3.92 -2.74
C GLY A 147 -8.18 -2.74 -3.24
N LEU A 148 -7.58 -2.85 -4.43
CA LEU A 148 -6.83 -1.76 -5.05
C LEU A 148 -7.73 -0.58 -5.41
N GLN A 149 -8.84 -0.86 -6.11
CA GLN A 149 -9.76 0.17 -6.55
C GLN A 149 -10.37 0.93 -5.36
N MET A 150 -10.80 0.22 -4.31
CA MET A 150 -11.32 0.86 -3.09
C MET A 150 -10.26 1.69 -2.38
N THR A 151 -9.04 1.17 -2.22
CA THR A 151 -7.94 1.89 -1.57
C THR A 151 -7.62 3.18 -2.32
N GLN A 152 -7.48 3.09 -3.64
CA GLN A 152 -7.18 4.24 -4.50
C GLN A 152 -8.31 5.27 -4.48
N LEU A 153 -9.56 4.85 -4.61
CA LEU A 153 -10.71 5.76 -4.61
C LEU A 153 -10.89 6.46 -3.27
N VAL A 154 -10.77 5.75 -2.15
CA VAL A 154 -10.89 6.35 -0.82
C VAL A 154 -9.76 7.35 -0.58
N LEU A 155 -8.51 6.97 -0.90
CA LEU A 155 -7.38 7.89 -0.76
C LEU A 155 -7.52 9.11 -1.67
N ALA A 156 -7.88 8.92 -2.94
CA ALA A 156 -8.11 10.02 -3.88
C ALA A 156 -9.18 10.98 -3.34
N THR A 157 -10.31 10.44 -2.90
CA THR A 157 -11.43 11.23 -2.37
C THR A 157 -11.01 12.02 -1.14
N PHE A 158 -10.32 11.35 -0.21
CA PHE A 158 -9.89 11.95 1.04
C PHE A 158 -8.84 13.05 0.82
N LEU A 159 -7.81 12.77 0.03
CA LEU A 159 -6.75 13.72 -0.26
C LEU A 159 -7.21 14.88 -1.14
N HIS A 160 -8.18 14.65 -2.03
CA HIS A 160 -8.79 15.71 -2.84
C HIS A 160 -9.66 16.63 -1.97
N GLY A 161 -10.44 16.04 -1.08
CA GLY A 161 -11.34 16.77 -0.20
C GLY A 161 -10.65 17.51 0.95
N PHE A 162 -9.50 17.06 1.45
CA PHE A 162 -8.96 17.58 2.71
C PHE A 162 -7.45 17.82 2.66
N HIS A 163 -7.03 18.94 3.28
CA HIS A 163 -5.68 19.10 3.77
C HIS A 163 -5.58 18.36 5.09
N ILE A 164 -4.53 17.57 5.23
CA ILE A 164 -4.33 16.69 6.39
C ILE A 164 -3.02 17.02 7.11
N SER A 165 -3.08 17.09 8.44
CA SER A 165 -1.90 17.29 9.29
C SER A 165 -2.00 16.47 10.56
N THR A 166 -0.89 16.31 11.28
CA THR A 166 -0.90 15.71 12.62
C THR A 166 -1.27 16.79 13.64
N PRO A 167 -1.91 16.45 14.78
CA PRO A 167 -2.29 17.44 15.80
C PRO A 167 -1.12 18.26 16.35
N SER A 168 0.06 17.65 16.47
CA SER A 168 1.27 18.26 17.05
C SER A 168 2.33 18.64 16.01
N ASN A 169 2.08 18.43 14.70
CA ASN A 169 3.12 18.47 13.65
C ASN A 169 4.30 17.50 13.85
N GLU A 170 4.24 16.62 14.83
CA GLU A 170 5.25 15.59 15.04
C GLU A 170 5.11 14.45 14.02
N PRO A 171 6.20 13.70 13.76
CA PRO A 171 6.14 12.48 12.97
C PRO A 171 5.17 11.47 13.56
N VAL A 172 4.40 10.83 12.68
CA VAL A 172 3.54 9.70 13.03
C VAL A 172 4.42 8.52 13.45
N ASP A 173 4.16 7.94 14.61
CA ASP A 173 4.75 6.67 15.05
C ASP A 173 4.46 5.58 14.03
N MET A 174 5.47 4.89 13.51
CA MET A 174 5.32 3.87 12.46
C MET A 174 5.34 2.42 12.99
N THR A 175 5.14 2.25 14.30
CA THR A 175 5.12 0.92 14.94
C THR A 175 3.88 0.12 14.54
N GLY A 176 4.08 -1.14 14.17
CA GLY A 176 3.02 -2.11 13.87
C GLY A 176 2.64 -2.95 15.10
N SER A 177 1.40 -3.42 15.14
CA SER A 177 0.90 -4.35 16.15
C SER A 177 1.08 -5.80 15.69
N PRO A 178 1.37 -6.76 16.59
CA PRO A 178 1.39 -8.17 16.23
C PRO A 178 -0.01 -8.65 15.82
N GLY A 179 -0.09 -9.46 14.77
CA GLY A 179 -1.34 -10.04 14.29
C GLY A 179 -1.25 -10.60 12.89
N LEU A 180 -2.35 -11.20 12.41
CA LEU A 180 -2.46 -11.67 11.03
C LEU A 180 -2.48 -10.50 10.04
N THR A 181 -3.18 -9.42 10.41
CA THR A 181 -3.22 -8.17 9.66
C THR A 181 -2.26 -7.18 10.31
N ASN A 182 -1.40 -6.56 9.50
CA ASN A 182 -0.49 -5.52 9.93
C ASN A 182 -1.25 -4.21 10.16
N ILE A 183 -1.69 -3.98 11.40
CA ILE A 183 -2.31 -2.73 11.84
C ILE A 183 -1.29 -1.90 12.63
N LYS A 184 -1.50 -0.59 12.73
CA LYS A 184 -0.67 0.28 13.56
C LYS A 184 -0.82 -0.09 15.05
N ALA A 185 0.26 0.04 15.82
CA ALA A 185 0.22 -0.13 17.27
C ALA A 185 -0.48 1.03 17.98
N THR A 186 -0.37 2.24 17.42
CA THR A 186 -0.99 3.48 17.92
C THR A 186 -2.03 3.99 16.92
N PRO A 187 -3.15 4.59 17.39
CA PRO A 187 -4.13 5.23 16.52
C PRO A 187 -3.50 6.33 15.66
N LEU A 188 -3.97 6.47 14.43
CA LEU A 188 -3.58 7.59 13.58
C LEU A 188 -4.53 8.77 13.79
N GLU A 189 -4.03 9.83 14.42
CA GLU A 189 -4.79 11.07 14.60
C GLU A 189 -4.48 12.05 13.48
N ILE A 190 -5.53 12.60 12.86
CA ILE A 190 -5.42 13.50 11.70
C ILE A 190 -6.34 14.69 11.90
N LEU A 191 -5.80 15.90 11.71
CA LEU A 191 -6.59 17.12 11.57
C LEU A 191 -6.99 17.32 10.11
N LEU A 192 -8.26 17.64 9.88
CA LEU A 192 -8.82 17.81 8.55
C LEU A 192 -9.22 19.26 8.32
N LYS A 193 -8.79 19.83 7.20
CA LYS A 193 -9.27 21.12 6.70
C LYS A 193 -9.82 20.95 5.28
N PRO A 194 -11.08 21.32 5.01
CA PRO A 194 -11.65 21.24 3.66
C PRO A 194 -10.80 21.98 2.62
N ARG A 195 -10.63 21.37 1.45
CA ARG A 195 -9.93 21.93 0.27
C ARG A 195 -10.87 22.46 -0.79
N LEU A 196 -12.05 21.88 -0.89
CA LEU A 196 -13.04 22.14 -1.93
C LEU A 196 -14.13 23.07 -1.39
N SER A 197 -14.99 23.55 -2.30
CA SER A 197 -16.17 24.33 -1.92
C SER A 197 -17.06 23.52 -0.97
N PRO A 198 -17.63 24.14 0.10
CA PRO A 198 -18.59 23.48 0.98
C PRO A 198 -19.77 22.82 0.25
N SER A 199 -20.14 23.32 -0.93
CA SER A 199 -21.23 22.77 -1.75
C SER A 199 -20.92 21.40 -2.39
N LEU A 200 -19.69 20.90 -2.26
CA LEU A 200 -19.25 19.62 -2.84
C LEU A 200 -19.19 18.50 -1.80
N TYR A 201 -19.47 18.78 -0.52
CA TYR A 201 -19.48 17.79 0.56
C TYR A 201 -20.90 17.41 0.98
#